data_AF-A0A060BZW9-F1
#
_entry.id   AF-A0A060BZW9-F1
#
_cell.length_a   1.000
_cell.length_b   1.000
_cell.length_c   1.000
_cell.angle_alpha   90.00
_cell.angle_beta   90.00
_cell.angle_gamma   90.00
#
_symmetry.space_group_name_H-M   'P 1'
#
loop_
_entity.id
_entity.type
_entity.pdbx_description
1 polymer ?
#
loop_
_entity_poly.entity_id
_entity_poly.type
_entity_poly.pdbx_seq_one_letter_code
_entity_poly.pdbx_strand_id
1 'polypeptide(L)'
;MRDLPGRDWINHGGRFAPTNHRRTTIQDPHAAPADRAGFTDGWFVEAMPDLNQRNPQLARYLIQNTLWWIETAGLAGIREDTFGYADADFLSAWAKAVMDEYPDFAMVGEEWSANPAIVAHWQRGKANPDGHVPHMTSMMD
;
A
#
# COMPACT_ATOMS: atom_id res chain seq x y z
N MET A 1 -15.01 -8.56 11.12
CA MET A 1 -14.17 -9.07 12.23
C MET A 1 -14.79 -10.20 13.06
N ARG A 2 -16.11 -10.47 13.02
CA ARG A 2 -16.72 -11.53 13.85
C ARG A 2 -16.37 -12.95 13.38
N ASP A 3 -16.16 -13.10 12.09
CA ASP A 3 -15.72 -14.33 11.43
C ASP A 3 -14.77 -13.91 10.31
N LEU A 4 -13.48 -14.20 10.46
CA LEU A 4 -12.45 -13.78 9.49
C LEU A 4 -12.38 -14.79 8.35
N PRO A 5 -12.32 -14.35 7.07
CA PRO A 5 -12.24 -15.27 5.94
C PRO A 5 -11.02 -16.21 5.97
N GLY A 6 -9.94 -15.77 6.64
CA GLY A 6 -8.73 -16.55 6.88
C GLY A 6 -8.06 -16.14 8.19
N ARG A 7 -7.25 -17.03 8.76
CA ARG A 7 -6.51 -16.78 10.01
C ARG A 7 -5.52 -15.62 9.90
N ASP A 8 -5.01 -15.40 8.69
CA ASP A 8 -4.03 -14.41 8.31
C ASP A 8 -4.65 -13.27 7.48
N TRP A 9 -5.97 -13.07 7.54
CA TRP A 9 -6.64 -11.99 6.82
C TRP A 9 -6.24 -10.60 7.34
N ILE A 10 -5.90 -10.54 8.62
CA ILE A 10 -5.52 -9.34 9.37
C ILE A 10 -4.14 -9.61 9.97
N ASN A 11 -3.25 -8.62 9.90
CA ASN A 11 -1.92 -8.74 10.48
C ASN A 11 -1.96 -8.98 11.99
N HIS A 12 -0.87 -9.55 12.51
CA HIS A 12 -0.74 -9.94 13.93
C HIS A 12 -1.83 -10.90 14.45
N GLY A 13 -2.45 -11.67 13.54
CA GLY A 13 -3.49 -12.64 13.88
C GLY A 13 -4.76 -11.98 14.41
N GLY A 14 -5.08 -10.78 13.92
CA GLY A 14 -6.27 -10.03 14.33
C GLY A 14 -6.18 -9.36 15.70
N ARG A 15 -4.99 -9.33 16.32
CA ARG A 15 -4.75 -8.61 17.57
C ARG A 15 -4.07 -7.28 17.29
N PHE A 16 -4.48 -6.25 18.03
CA PHE A 16 -3.88 -4.93 17.91
C PHE A 16 -2.39 -4.96 18.27
N ALA A 17 -1.57 -4.48 17.34
CA ALA A 17 -0.18 -4.13 17.55
C ALA A 17 0.07 -2.82 16.79
N PRO A 18 0.42 -1.71 17.45
CA PRO A 18 0.49 -0.40 16.80
C PRO A 18 1.66 -0.29 15.83
N THR A 19 1.47 0.45 14.74
CA THR A 19 2.58 0.82 13.85
C THR A 19 3.57 1.76 14.52
N ASN A 20 4.86 1.57 14.23
CA ASN A 20 5.92 2.46 14.69
C ASN A 20 6.03 3.74 13.85
N HIS A 21 5.26 3.86 12.77
CA HIS A 21 5.24 4.99 11.83
C HIS A 21 6.61 5.29 11.17
N ARG A 22 7.56 4.33 11.19
CA ARG A 22 8.91 4.48 10.64
C ARG A 22 8.96 4.25 9.13
N ARG A 23 8.33 5.15 8.37
CA ARG A 23 8.21 5.06 6.90
C ARG A 23 9.52 4.89 6.13
N THR A 24 10.62 5.42 6.64
CA THR A 24 11.94 5.33 5.98
C THR A 24 12.41 3.89 5.82
N THR A 25 11.91 2.98 6.66
CA THR A 25 12.31 1.56 6.70
C THR A 25 11.96 0.78 5.43
N ILE A 26 11.05 1.29 4.60
CA ILE A 26 10.72 0.69 3.30
C ILE A 26 11.92 0.71 2.37
N GLN A 27 12.62 1.84 2.31
CA GLN A 27 13.64 2.16 1.32
C GLN A 27 15.03 2.42 1.93
N ASP A 28 15.23 2.05 3.20
CA ASP A 28 16.49 2.20 3.93
C ASP A 28 17.27 0.88 3.92
N PRO A 29 18.47 0.81 3.33
CA PRO A 29 19.30 -0.40 3.30
C PRO A 29 19.82 -0.82 4.68
N HIS A 30 19.69 0.04 5.70
CA HIS A 30 20.08 -0.24 7.08
C HIS A 30 18.88 -0.51 7.99
N ALA A 31 17.66 -0.55 7.44
CA ALA A 31 16.46 -0.80 8.20
C ALA A 31 16.50 -2.16 8.92
N ALA A 32 16.16 -2.15 10.21
CA ALA A 32 15.91 -3.39 10.92
C ALA A 32 14.63 -4.04 10.34
N PRO A 33 14.63 -5.36 10.08
CA PRO A 33 13.45 -6.06 9.57
C PRO A 33 12.21 -5.88 10.46
N ALA A 34 12.41 -5.81 11.78
CA ALA A 34 11.34 -5.58 12.74
C ALA A 34 10.74 -4.17 12.63
N ASP A 35 11.55 -3.16 12.30
CA ASP A 35 11.04 -1.80 12.12
C ASP A 35 10.24 -1.67 10.82
N ARG A 36 10.69 -2.35 9.75
CA ARG A 36 9.94 -2.43 8.49
C ARG A 36 8.59 -3.12 8.66
N ALA A 37 8.58 -4.30 9.29
CA ALA A 37 7.34 -5.00 9.62
C ALA A 37 6.47 -4.17 10.57
N GLY A 38 7.07 -3.49 11.55
CA GLY A 38 6.36 -2.58 12.44
C GLY A 38 5.74 -1.38 11.74
N PHE A 39 6.18 -1.02 10.53
CA PHE A 39 5.55 0.03 9.73
C PHE A 39 4.40 -0.52 8.88
N THR A 40 4.63 -1.62 8.15
CA THR A 40 3.67 -2.16 7.15
C THR A 40 2.62 -3.12 7.70
N ASP A 41 2.87 -3.71 8.87
CA ASP A 41 1.96 -4.72 9.45
C ASP A 41 1.26 -4.20 10.71
N GLY A 42 1.76 -3.06 11.22
CA GLY A 42 1.26 -2.43 12.41
C GLY A 42 -0.04 -1.69 12.16
N TRP A 43 -0.95 -1.80 13.11
CA TRP A 43 -2.24 -1.13 13.06
C TRP A 43 -2.05 0.36 13.33
N PHE A 44 -2.70 1.20 12.54
CA PHE A 44 -2.66 2.65 12.74
C PHE A 44 -3.19 3.03 14.13
N VAL A 45 -4.35 2.48 14.49
CA VAL A 45 -4.99 2.58 15.80
C VAL A 45 -5.77 1.30 16.11
N GLU A 46 -6.16 1.09 17.36
CA GLU A 46 -6.89 -0.12 17.80
C GLU A 46 -8.19 -0.39 17.02
N ALA A 47 -8.87 0.68 16.60
CA ALA A 47 -10.12 0.58 15.84
C ALA A 47 -9.92 0.28 14.33
N MET A 48 -8.67 0.25 13.84
CA MET A 48 -8.32 0.05 12.43
C MET A 48 -7.48 -1.22 12.26
N PRO A 49 -8.11 -2.41 12.16
CA PRO A 49 -7.42 -3.66 11.85
C PRO A 49 -6.62 -3.60 10.57
N ASP A 50 -5.32 -3.87 10.66
CA ASP A 50 -4.41 -3.81 9.52
C ASP A 50 -4.55 -5.04 8.60
N LEU A 51 -4.71 -4.80 7.31
CA LEU A 51 -5.00 -5.82 6.31
C LEU A 51 -3.70 -6.51 5.86
N ASN A 52 -3.65 -7.84 5.89
CA ASN A 52 -2.48 -8.57 5.42
C ASN A 52 -2.47 -8.70 3.88
N GLN A 53 -1.94 -7.70 3.16
CA GLN A 53 -1.99 -7.72 1.69
C GLN A 53 -1.05 -8.76 1.03
N ARG A 54 -0.22 -9.47 1.81
CA ARG A 54 0.53 -10.64 1.34
C ARG A 54 -0.35 -11.86 1.14
N ASN A 55 -1.55 -11.89 1.74
CA ASN A 55 -2.52 -12.94 1.49
C ASN A 55 -3.12 -12.76 0.07
N PRO A 56 -2.96 -13.72 -0.85
CA PRO A 56 -3.39 -13.55 -2.25
C PRO A 56 -4.89 -13.37 -2.43
N GLN A 57 -5.71 -13.86 -1.51
CA GLN A 57 -7.17 -13.69 -1.57
C GLN A 57 -7.57 -12.27 -1.17
N LEU A 58 -6.92 -11.71 -0.14
CA LEU A 58 -7.13 -10.32 0.27
C LEU A 58 -6.60 -9.35 -0.77
N ALA A 59 -5.39 -9.57 -1.30
CA ALA A 59 -4.83 -8.75 -2.38
C ALA A 59 -5.78 -8.72 -3.59
N ARG A 60 -6.27 -9.88 -4.02
CA ARG A 60 -7.24 -9.99 -5.11
C ARG A 60 -8.53 -9.23 -4.79
N TYR A 61 -9.04 -9.36 -3.57
CA TYR A 61 -10.23 -8.65 -3.13
C TYR A 61 -10.06 -7.13 -3.27
N LEU A 62 -8.95 -6.57 -2.78
CA LEU A 62 -8.68 -5.14 -2.84
C LEU A 62 -8.55 -4.64 -4.28
N ILE A 63 -7.75 -5.33 -5.11
CA ILE A 63 -7.58 -4.98 -6.53
C ILE A 63 -8.93 -5.00 -7.27
N GLN A 64 -9.70 -6.09 -7.13
CA GLN A 64 -11.00 -6.19 -7.79
C GLN A 64 -12.00 -5.17 -7.27
N ASN A 65 -11.96 -4.84 -5.98
CA ASN A 65 -12.81 -3.80 -5.41
C ASN A 65 -12.48 -2.42 -6.00
N THR A 66 -11.20 -2.08 -6.14
CA THR A 66 -10.77 -0.84 -6.80
C THR A 66 -11.27 -0.78 -8.23
N LEU A 67 -10.98 -1.80 -9.05
CA LEU A 67 -11.41 -1.85 -10.45
C LEU A 67 -12.94 -1.77 -10.58
N TRP A 68 -13.67 -2.46 -9.71
CA TRP A 68 -15.13 -2.41 -9.68
C TRP A 68 -15.66 -0.99 -9.43
N TRP A 69 -15.06 -0.25 -8.49
CA TRP A 69 -15.46 1.13 -8.23
C TRP A 69 -15.14 2.07 -9.39
N ILE A 70 -13.97 1.91 -10.01
CA ILE A 70 -13.57 2.69 -11.18
C ILE A 70 -14.63 2.53 -12.29
N GLU A 71 -14.94 1.28 -12.66
CA GLU A 71 -15.88 0.98 -13.73
C GLU A 71 -17.31 1.39 -13.39
N THR A 72 -17.79 1.01 -12.20
CA THR A 72 -19.20 1.15 -11.83
C THR A 72 -19.59 2.62 -11.63
N ALA A 73 -18.70 3.42 -11.03
CA ALA A 73 -18.96 4.82 -10.76
C ALA A 73 -18.40 5.78 -11.83
N GLY A 74 -17.70 5.26 -12.85
CA GLY A 74 -17.07 6.07 -13.90
C GLY A 74 -16.05 7.06 -13.32
N LEU A 75 -15.21 6.60 -12.39
CA LEU A 75 -14.24 7.47 -11.73
C LEU A 75 -13.21 7.98 -12.72
N ALA A 76 -12.73 9.21 -12.51
CA ALA A 76 -11.64 9.80 -13.31
C ALA A 76 -10.25 9.60 -12.66
N GLY A 77 -10.21 9.18 -11.40
CA GLY A 77 -8.99 8.97 -10.66
C GLY A 77 -9.23 8.44 -9.24
N ILE A 78 -8.14 8.09 -8.55
CA ILE A 78 -8.15 7.67 -7.16
C ILE A 78 -7.09 8.41 -6.35
N ARG A 79 -7.43 8.76 -5.10
CA ARG A 79 -6.49 9.14 -4.07
C ARG A 79 -6.34 7.96 -3.12
N GLU A 80 -5.15 7.39 -3.03
CA GLU A 80 -4.85 6.28 -2.13
C GLU A 80 -4.33 6.83 -0.79
N ASP A 81 -5.05 6.50 0.28
CA ASP A 81 -4.72 6.90 1.65
C ASP A 81 -3.50 6.15 2.16
N THR A 82 -2.77 6.75 3.13
CA THR A 82 -1.76 6.05 3.93
C THR A 82 -0.82 5.15 3.11
N PHE A 83 -0.33 5.69 1.98
CA PHE A 83 0.23 4.88 0.89
C PHE A 83 1.32 3.91 1.35
N GLY A 84 2.36 4.42 2.02
CA GLY A 84 3.50 3.60 2.44
C GLY A 84 3.19 2.54 3.51
N TYR A 85 2.02 2.57 4.16
CA TYR A 85 1.67 1.56 5.18
C TYR A 85 1.27 0.22 4.55
N ALA A 86 0.82 0.19 3.30
CA ALA A 86 0.52 -1.05 2.62
C ALA A 86 1.81 -1.76 2.18
N ASP A 87 1.73 -3.09 2.04
CA ASP A 87 2.82 -3.90 1.51
C ASP A 87 3.27 -3.41 0.12
N ALA A 88 4.57 -3.16 -0.06
CA ALA A 88 5.11 -2.52 -1.26
C ALA A 88 4.92 -3.38 -2.54
N ASP A 89 5.00 -4.71 -2.42
CA ASP A 89 4.79 -5.60 -3.56
C ASP A 89 3.31 -5.62 -3.94
N PHE A 90 2.42 -5.61 -2.93
CA PHE A 90 0.99 -5.42 -3.17
C PHE A 90 0.69 -4.08 -3.86
N LEU A 91 1.24 -2.96 -3.39
CA LEU A 91 1.02 -1.65 -4.01
C LEU A 91 1.48 -1.62 -5.47
N SER A 92 2.63 -2.25 -5.77
CA SER A 92 3.11 -2.38 -7.15
C SER A 92 2.14 -3.17 -8.01
N ALA A 93 1.66 -4.32 -7.51
CA ALA A 93 0.71 -5.17 -8.21
C ALA A 93 -0.65 -4.48 -8.39
N TRP A 94 -1.13 -3.76 -7.37
CA TRP A 94 -2.38 -3.02 -7.37
C TRP A 94 -2.35 -1.86 -8.37
N ALA A 95 -1.34 -1.00 -8.29
CA ALA A 95 -1.18 0.11 -9.22
C ALA A 95 -0.98 -0.41 -10.64
N LYS A 96 -0.21 -1.49 -10.84
CA LYS A 96 -0.06 -2.12 -12.16
C LYS A 96 -1.41 -2.61 -12.70
N ALA A 97 -2.21 -3.31 -11.90
CA ALA A 97 -3.51 -3.82 -12.33
C ALA A 97 -4.46 -2.68 -12.76
N VAL A 98 -4.48 -1.57 -12.01
CA VAL A 98 -5.28 -0.39 -12.39
C VAL A 98 -4.77 0.22 -13.70
N MET A 99 -3.46 0.37 -13.87
CA MET A 99 -2.88 0.96 -15.09
C MET A 99 -2.96 0.04 -16.32
N ASP A 100 -3.01 -1.28 -16.13
CA ASP A 100 -3.22 -2.23 -17.23
C ASP A 100 -4.64 -2.13 -17.80
N GLU A 101 -5.65 -1.94 -16.94
CA GLU A 101 -7.06 -1.78 -17.35
C GLU A 101 -7.37 -0.35 -17.81
N TYR A 102 -6.77 0.65 -17.15
CA TYR A 102 -7.01 2.07 -17.41
C TYR A 102 -5.68 2.84 -17.56
N PRO A 103 -5.02 2.79 -18.74
CA PRO A 103 -3.68 3.35 -18.94
C PRO A 103 -3.53 4.87 -18.73
N ASP A 104 -4.64 5.62 -18.81
CA ASP A 104 -4.67 7.08 -18.64
C ASP A 104 -5.31 7.50 -17.30
N PHE A 105 -5.54 6.58 -16.36
CA PHE A 105 -6.19 6.85 -15.09
C PHE A 105 -5.31 7.69 -14.15
N ALA A 106 -5.91 8.66 -13.46
CA ALA A 106 -5.18 9.50 -12.52
C ALA A 106 -5.14 8.87 -11.12
N MET A 107 -3.96 8.46 -10.65
CA MET A 107 -3.75 7.95 -9.29
C MET A 107 -2.79 8.86 -8.51
N VAL A 108 -3.17 9.21 -7.28
CA VAL A 108 -2.31 9.96 -6.37
C VAL A 108 -2.19 9.24 -5.03
N GLY A 109 -0.98 8.83 -4.67
CA GLY A 109 -0.69 8.23 -3.36
C GLY A 109 -0.37 9.29 -2.31
N GLU A 110 -0.89 9.12 -1.10
CA GLU A 110 -0.50 9.94 0.06
C GLU A 110 0.70 9.33 0.79
N GLU A 111 1.92 9.72 0.38
CA GLU A 111 3.14 9.50 1.17
C GLU A 111 3.47 10.78 1.94
N TRP A 112 3.05 10.85 3.19
CA TRP A 112 3.10 12.10 3.96
C TRP A 112 4.50 12.42 4.51
N SER A 113 5.44 12.76 3.65
CA SER A 113 6.81 13.10 4.03
C SER A 113 7.26 14.39 3.36
N ALA A 114 7.86 15.29 4.14
CA ALA A 114 8.51 16.49 3.59
C ALA A 114 9.83 16.17 2.85
N ASN A 115 10.30 14.91 2.90
CA ASN A 115 11.48 14.48 2.19
C ASN A 115 11.10 13.97 0.79
N PRO A 116 11.47 14.67 -0.30
CA PRO A 116 11.11 14.27 -1.66
C PRO A 116 11.73 12.92 -2.06
N ALA A 117 12.83 12.49 -1.44
CA ALA A 117 13.41 11.18 -1.69
C ALA A 117 12.53 10.03 -1.18
N ILE A 118 11.72 10.27 -0.14
CA ILE A 118 10.75 9.30 0.38
C ILE A 118 9.53 9.26 -0.55
N VAL A 119 8.99 10.42 -0.91
CA VAL A 119 7.83 10.52 -1.81
C VAL A 119 8.11 9.93 -3.20
N ALA A 120 9.28 10.24 -3.77
CA ALA A 120 9.65 9.82 -5.12
C ALA A 120 9.91 8.31 -5.26
N HIS A 121 10.06 7.56 -4.16
CA HIS A 121 10.22 6.10 -4.20
C HIS A 121 9.04 5.41 -4.88
N TRP A 122 7.85 5.99 -4.73
CA TRP A 122 6.57 5.41 -5.13
C TRP A 122 6.09 5.81 -6.53
N GLN A 123 6.76 6.75 -7.21
CA GLN A 123 6.33 7.24 -8.52
C GLN A 123 6.81 6.37 -9.68
N ARG A 124 5.91 6.07 -10.62
CA ARG A 124 6.22 5.29 -11.83
C ARG A 124 7.45 5.82 -12.55
N GLY A 125 8.31 4.92 -13.01
CA GLY A 125 9.57 5.26 -13.68
C GLY A 125 10.74 5.56 -12.74
N LYS A 126 10.52 5.58 -11.41
CA LYS A 126 11.63 5.62 -10.46
C LYS A 126 12.45 4.34 -10.52
N ALA A 127 13.75 4.48 -10.73
CA ALA A 127 14.72 3.40 -10.52
C ALA A 127 15.13 3.37 -9.04
N ASN A 128 14.56 2.45 -8.27
CA ASN A 128 14.89 2.30 -6.85
C ASN A 128 16.08 1.34 -6.63
N PRO A 129 17.02 1.66 -5.71
CA PRO A 129 18.19 0.81 -5.46
C PRO A 129 17.87 -0.60 -4.92
N ASP A 130 16.73 -0.75 -4.25
CA ASP A 130 16.24 -2.03 -3.71
C ASP A 130 15.52 -2.89 -4.75
N GLY A 131 15.34 -2.38 -5.97
CA GLY A 131 14.64 -3.06 -7.06
C GLY A 131 13.11 -2.90 -7.03
N HIS A 132 12.54 -2.11 -6.12
CA HIS A 132 11.10 -1.83 -6.10
C HIS A 132 10.67 -1.11 -7.39
N VAL A 133 9.63 -1.63 -8.07
CA VAL A 133 9.12 -1.11 -9.34
C VAL A 133 7.73 -0.48 -9.12
N PRO A 134 7.66 0.84 -8.91
CA PRO A 134 6.38 1.52 -8.71
C PRO A 134 5.61 1.75 -10.01
N HIS A 135 4.27 1.82 -9.88
CA HIS A 135 3.35 2.12 -10.99
C HIS A 135 2.43 3.33 -10.73
N MET A 136 2.60 4.07 -9.62
CA MET A 136 1.77 5.25 -9.33
C MET A 136 2.03 6.40 -10.30
N THR A 137 0.96 7.03 -10.79
CA THR A 137 1.08 8.16 -11.72
C THR A 137 1.45 9.46 -11.03
N SER A 138 1.10 9.64 -9.76
CA SER A 138 1.36 10.84 -8.96
C SER A 138 1.47 10.49 -7.47
N MET A 139 2.05 11.41 -6.70
CA MET A 139 2.08 11.41 -5.25
C MET A 139 1.72 12.81 -4.75
N MET A 140 1.21 12.92 -3.53
CA MET A 140 1.01 14.22 -2.88
C MET A 140 2.37 14.91 -2.65
N ASP A 141 2.41 16.23 -2.87
CA ASP A 141 3.56 17.11 -2.60
C ASP A 141 3.27 17.97 -1.34
#